data_AF-A0A2H0XY12-F1
#
_entry.id   AF-A0A2H0XY12-F1
#
_cell.length_a   1.000
_cell.length_b   1.000
_cell.length_c   1.000
_cell.angle_alpha   90.00
_cell.angle_beta   90.00
_cell.angle_gamma   90.00
#
_symmetry.space_group_name_H-M   'P 1'
#
loop_
_entity.id
_entity.type
_entity.pdbx_description
1 polymer ?
#
loop_
_entity_poly.entity_id
_entity_poly.type
_entity_poly.pdbx_seq_one_letter_code
_entity_poly.pdbx_strand_id
1 'polypeptide(L)'
;MKKIRLDHLKTSLDEIKRLQRLESLRGVEDIVIKHIVLLIETGTSEAREELLAIEKVINEELTMTRENLLISALKNSLKGALSVAKFYLL
;
A
#
# COMPACT_ATOMS: atom_id res chain seq x y z
N MET A 1 9.74 -14.92 8.43
CA MET A 1 8.51 -14.49 7.73
C MET A 1 8.91 -13.78 6.43
N LYS A 2 8.11 -13.93 5.35
CA LYS A 2 8.49 -13.55 3.99
C LYS A 2 8.36 -12.03 3.76
N LYS A 3 9.42 -11.37 3.29
CA LYS A 3 9.37 -10.01 2.71
C LYS A 3 8.22 -9.95 1.69
N ILE A 4 7.37 -8.94 1.76
CA ILE A 4 6.48 -8.66 0.64
C ILE A 4 7.36 -8.20 -0.51
N ARG A 5 7.43 -8.98 -1.59
CA ARG A 5 8.03 -8.49 -2.82
C ARG A 5 7.07 -7.46 -3.41
N LEU A 6 7.59 -6.30 -3.80
CA LEU A 6 6.81 -5.24 -4.45
C LEU A 6 5.94 -5.77 -5.61
N ASP A 7 6.42 -6.80 -6.30
CA ASP A 7 5.70 -7.51 -7.36
C ASP A 7 4.38 -8.11 -6.89
N HIS A 8 4.33 -8.68 -5.68
CA HIS A 8 3.09 -9.24 -5.11
C HIS A 8 2.07 -8.15 -4.81
N LEU A 9 2.52 -6.97 -4.38
CA LEU A 9 1.64 -5.83 -4.17
C LEU A 9 1.03 -5.37 -5.50
N LYS A 10 1.85 -5.25 -6.55
CA LYS A 10 1.38 -4.89 -7.90
C LYS A 10 0.35 -5.89 -8.43
N THR A 11 0.63 -7.20 -8.34
CA THR A 11 -0.31 -8.24 -8.77
C THR A 11 -1.64 -8.16 -8.02
N SER A 12 -1.58 -7.97 -6.69
CA SER A 12 -2.80 -7.86 -5.87
C SER A 12 -3.62 -6.61 -6.20
N LEU A 13 -2.96 -5.48 -6.48
CA LEU A 13 -3.61 -4.24 -6.91
C LEU A 13 -4.25 -4.38 -8.30
N ASP A 14 -3.60 -5.09 -9.23
CA ASP A 14 -4.16 -5.34 -10.56
C ASP A 14 -5.37 -6.29 -10.53
N GLU A 15 -5.36 -7.31 -9.67
CA GLU A 15 -6.51 -8.19 -9.45
C GLU A 15 -7.70 -7.42 -8.87
N ILE A 16 -7.47 -6.52 -7.92
CA ILE A 16 -8.49 -5.62 -7.37
C ILE A 16 -9.13 -4.76 -8.47
N LYS A 17 -8.31 -4.14 -9.33
CA LYS A 17 -8.81 -3.31 -10.44
C LYS A 17 -9.71 -4.12 -11.37
N ARG A 18 -9.31 -5.36 -11.68
CA ARG A 18 -10.04 -6.24 -12.61
C ARG A 18 -11.32 -6.81 -12.01
N LEU A 19 -11.32 -7.16 -10.74
CA LEU A 19 -12.41 -7.92 -10.12
C LEU A 19 -13.43 -7.04 -9.38
N GLN A 20 -13.09 -5.79 -9.04
CA GLN A 20 -13.92 -4.88 -8.24
C GLN A 20 -14.48 -5.51 -6.94
N ARG A 21 -13.79 -6.53 -6.40
CA ARG A 21 -14.28 -7.26 -5.22
C ARG A 21 -13.87 -6.53 -3.94
N LEU A 22 -14.86 -6.07 -3.18
CA LEU A 22 -14.70 -5.44 -1.87
C LEU A 22 -13.84 -6.25 -0.89
N GLU A 23 -14.01 -7.57 -0.85
CA GLU A 23 -13.23 -8.45 0.03
C GLU A 23 -11.74 -8.45 -0.30
N SER A 24 -11.38 -8.27 -1.58
CA SER A 24 -9.98 -8.18 -2.01
C SER A 24 -9.34 -6.85 -1.62
N LEU A 25 -10.11 -5.76 -1.56
CA LEU A 25 -9.62 -4.44 -1.16
C LEU A 25 -9.15 -4.40 0.29
N ARG A 26 -9.98 -4.92 1.22
CA ARG A 26 -9.63 -4.99 2.65
C ARG A 26 -8.43 -5.90 2.90
N GLY A 27 -8.35 -7.03 2.19
CA GLY A 27 -7.18 -7.92 2.29
C GLY A 27 -5.88 -7.24 1.87
N VAL A 28 -5.91 -6.45 0.80
CA VAL A 28 -4.74 -5.67 0.37
C VAL A 28 -4.41 -4.55 1.34
N GLU A 29 -5.41 -3.87 1.88
CA GLU A 29 -5.21 -2.88 2.94
C GLU A 29 -4.44 -3.49 4.13
N ASP A 30 -4.96 -4.59 4.70
CA ASP A 30 -4.36 -5.26 5.85
C ASP A 30 -2.92 -5.72 5.57
N ILE A 31 -2.65 -6.25 4.37
CA ILE A 31 -1.32 -6.71 3.96
C ILE A 31 -0.34 -5.54 3.90
N VAL A 32 -0.74 -4.44 3.25
CA VAL A 32 0.11 -3.26 3.10
C VAL A 32 0.35 -2.59 4.46
N ILE A 33 -0.68 -2.44 5.28
CA ILE A 33 -0.56 -1.85 6.62
C ILE A 33 0.39 -2.68 7.50
N LYS A 34 0.26 -4.01 7.52
CA LYS A 34 1.19 -4.88 8.27
C LYS A 34 2.64 -4.72 7.81
N HIS A 35 2.84 -4.57 6.50
CA HIS A 35 4.19 -4.37 5.95
C HIS A 35 4.76 -2.99 6.30
N ILE A 36 3.93 -1.94 6.26
CA ILE A 36 4.31 -0.60 6.72
C ILE A 36 4.75 -0.65 8.19
N VAL A 37 3.98 -1.32 9.06
CA VAL A 37 4.33 -1.49 10.47
C VAL A 37 5.69 -2.18 10.62
N LEU A 38 5.94 -3.25 9.88
CA LEU A 38 7.23 -3.95 9.90
C LEU A 38 8.40 -3.05 9.47
N LEU A 39 8.21 -2.24 8.43
CA LEU A 39 9.23 -1.29 7.97
C LEU A 39 9.53 -0.23 9.05
N ILE A 40 8.51 0.28 9.75
CA ILE A 40 8.73 1.18 10.88
C ILE A 40 9.53 0.48 11.99
N GLU A 41 9.18 -0.75 12.34
CA GLU A 41 9.88 -1.52 13.39
C GLU A 41 11.35 -1.77 13.07
N THR A 42 11.71 -1.93 11.79
CA THR A 42 13.11 -2.09 11.39
C THR A 42 13.96 -0.83 11.58
N GLY A 43 13.36 0.36 11.47
CA GLY A 43 14.04 1.62 11.78
C GLY A 43 15.21 2.02 10.86
N THR A 44 15.35 1.44 9.67
CA THR A 44 16.51 1.67 8.79
C THR A 44 16.25 2.63 7.64
N SER A 45 17.34 3.13 7.02
CA SER A 45 17.28 3.93 5.79
C SER A 45 16.65 3.18 4.62
N GLU A 46 16.92 1.88 4.48
CA GLU A 46 16.33 1.03 3.45
C GLU A 46 14.83 0.89 3.64
N ALA A 47 14.35 0.82 4.89
CA ALA A 47 12.94 0.75 5.19
C ALA A 47 12.21 2.02 4.73
N ARG A 48 12.84 3.18 4.88
CA ARG A 48 12.34 4.46 4.37
C ARG A 48 12.26 4.48 2.84
N GLU A 49 13.28 3.98 2.14
CA GLU A 49 13.25 3.87 0.68
C GLU A 49 12.13 2.95 0.20
N GLU A 50 11.89 1.85 0.92
CA GLU A 50 10.82 0.91 0.60
C GLU A 50 9.42 1.54 0.81
N LEU A 51 9.23 2.34 1.86
CA LEU A 51 7.99 3.10 2.04
C LEU A 51 7.73 4.08 0.88
N LEU A 52 8.77 4.75 0.38
CA LEU A 52 8.67 5.64 -0.79
C LEU A 52 8.30 4.87 -2.06
N ALA A 53 8.86 3.68 -2.25
CA ALA A 53 8.51 2.80 -3.37
C ALA A 53 7.05 2.35 -3.31
N ILE A 54 6.55 1.99 -2.12
CA ILE A 54 5.13 1.62 -1.91
C ILE A 54 4.21 2.80 -2.22
N GLU A 55 4.54 3.99 -1.76
CA GLU A 55 3.77 5.21 -2.04
C GLU A 55 3.69 5.50 -3.55
N LYS A 56 4.80 5.33 -4.27
CA LYS A 56 4.84 5.49 -5.72
C LYS A 56 3.90 4.50 -6.41
N VAL A 57 3.97 3.21 -6.06
CA VAL A 57 3.10 2.18 -6.62
C VAL A 57 1.62 2.48 -6.36
N ILE A 58 1.26 2.88 -5.14
CA ILE A 58 -0.13 3.25 -4.81
C ILE A 58 -0.60 4.46 -5.63
N ASN A 59 0.28 5.42 -5.88
CA ASN A 59 -0.06 6.60 -6.66
C ASN A 59 -0.26 6.30 -8.15
N GLU A 60 0.62 5.47 -8.73
CA GLU A 60 0.61 5.09 -10.15
C GLU A 60 -0.48 4.06 -10.47
N GLU A 61 -0.57 2.99 -9.68
CA GLU A 61 -1.48 1.89 -9.96
C GLU A 61 -2.93 2.24 -9.60
N LEU A 62 -3.20 2.88 -8.47
CA LEU A 62 -4.57 3.27 -8.12
C LEU A 62 -4.94 4.59 -8.81
N THR A 63 -5.07 4.55 -10.14
CA THR A 63 -5.55 5.68 -10.94
C THR A 63 -7.02 5.94 -10.57
N MET A 64 -7.34 7.19 -10.27
CA MET A 64 -8.73 7.58 -9.97
C MET A 64 -9.57 7.50 -11.25
N THR A 65 -10.21 6.37 -11.50
CA THR A 65 -11.42 6.38 -12.31
C THR A 65 -12.52 6.96 -11.43
N ARG A 66 -13.29 7.92 -11.95
CA ARG A 66 -14.39 8.63 -11.24
C ARG A 66 -15.45 7.70 -10.63
N GLU A 67 -15.37 6.40 -10.89
CA GLU A 67 -16.43 5.42 -10.66
C GLU A 67 -16.17 4.47 -9.49
N ASN A 68 -15.03 4.55 -8.79
CA ASN A 68 -14.76 3.61 -7.70
C ASN A 68 -14.35 4.28 -6.37
N LEU A 69 -15.38 4.70 -5.62
CA LEU A 69 -15.29 5.29 -4.27
C LEU A 69 -14.42 4.44 -3.33
N LEU A 70 -14.49 3.11 -3.47
CA LEU A 70 -13.80 2.15 -2.62
C LEU A 70 -12.29 2.11 -2.88
N ILE A 71 -11.88 2.23 -4.15
CA ILE A 71 -10.47 2.38 -4.51
C ILE A 71 -9.92 3.71 -3.97
N SER A 72 -10.73 4.77 -4.02
CA SER A 72 -10.35 6.07 -3.45
C SER A 72 -10.20 6.00 -1.93
N ALA A 73 -11.11 5.30 -1.24
CA ALA A 73 -11.01 5.06 0.20
C ALA A 73 -9.75 4.27 0.57
N LEU A 74 -9.46 3.18 -0.16
CA LEU A 74 -8.23 2.39 0.03
C LEU A 74 -6.98 3.27 -0.16
N LYS A 75 -6.91 4.03 -1.26
CA LYS A 75 -5.77 4.91 -1.55
C LYS A 75 -5.56 5.92 -0.42
N ASN A 76 -6.63 6.51 0.09
CA ASN A 76 -6.55 7.49 1.17
C ASN A 76 -6.10 6.86 2.49
N SER A 77 -6.60 5.67 2.83
CA SER A 77 -6.17 4.93 4.01
C SER A 77 -4.67 4.60 3.97
N LEU A 78 -4.21 4.02 2.85
CA LEU A 78 -2.81 3.67 2.68
C LEU A 78 -1.89 4.90 2.67
N LYS A 79 -2.32 6.01 2.07
CA LYS A 79 -1.59 7.29 2.15
C LYS A 79 -1.47 7.81 3.57
N GLY A 80 -2.53 7.71 4.36
CA GLY A 80 -2.50 8.08 5.78
C GLY A 80 -1.45 7.28 6.55
N ALA A 81 -1.47 5.95 6.40
CA ALA A 81 -0.48 5.07 7.04
C ALA A 81 0.96 5.37 6.59
N LEU A 82 1.18 5.55 5.29
CA LEU A 82 2.50 5.89 4.74
C LEU A 82 3.00 7.24 5.25
N SER A 83 2.12 8.24 5.39
CA SER A 83 2.50 9.56 5.93
C SER A 83 3.00 9.44 7.37
N VAL A 84 2.30 8.67 8.21
CA VAL A 84 2.71 8.43 9.60
C VAL A 84 4.02 7.65 9.66
N ALA A 85 4.14 6.60 8.84
CA ALA A 85 5.34 5.76 8.80
C ALA A 85 6.60 6.54 8.41
N LYS A 86 6.49 7.37 7.37
CA LYS A 86 7.58 8.24 6.93
C LYS A 86 7.98 9.25 8.00
N PHE A 87 7.01 9.82 8.74
CA PHE A 87 7.31 10.72 9.84
C PHE A 87 8.07 10.03 10.97
N TYR A 88 7.74 8.77 11.26
CA TYR A 88 8.39 8.00 12.32
C TYR A 88 9.84 7.58 11.98
N LEU A 89 10.15 7.48 10.69
CA LEU A 89 11.48 7.15 10.16
C LEU A 89 12.28 8.39 9.67
N LEU A 90 11.84 9.60 10.05
CA LEU A 90 12.62 10.84 9.89
C LEU A 90 13.69 10.94 10.98
#